data_AF-A0A4P9ZVN7-F1
#
_entry.id   AF-A0A4P9ZVN7-F1
#
_cell.length_a   1.000
_cell.length_b   1.000
_cell.length_c   1.000
_cell.angle_alpha   90.00
_cell.angle_beta   90.00
_cell.angle_gamma   90.00
#
_symmetry.space_group_name_H-M   'P 1'
#
loop_
_entity.id
_entity.type
_entity.pdbx_description
1 polymer ?
#
loop_
_entity_poly.entity_id
_entity_poly.type
_entity_poly.pdbx_seq_one_letter_code
_entity_poly.pdbx_strand_id
1 'polypeptide(L)'
;MDPESGLLRVWSVNRVEKAAHGLTLVAKNAETFTQLQALYKEGAVNETYIVICHGDVAALLANTKTVTEDPNLRDLGVVSTSRSNSSGYLTTLRIAPNSPLGGAYVRRIMIEHGYPVVGIGTRTRPLKASGKGLLLALTELEFTHPTTGERVAVCLPEPEKFGRLREREAQFYQRKAAKILNELASLEQAVVEGQSSDLMTLGQTFDHTRDMPLAYQVGEKTFCSLAFKVTPDTLIPRPASETLVEAALQLIRTEAITPQPSSVTNSSDPHPLLHVLDIGTGCGCLLIPLLLRAPQTRGVGLDISEGALNVARENGQRHGVESDRVTWLQDDMATLDQTQTYLTTHSPFDLIVCNPPYLSSVRGARKLDRMAQQHEPAQALFADQDGYEHYYALAEVLRTTHNRVLRSGGILVLEAGQGMTPRVKRIFEGTLSYLATVRDPHGMERCLIFQR
;
A
#
# COMPACT_ATOMS: atom_id res chain seq x y z
N MET A 1 -1.00 48.83 -34.18
CA MET A 1 -0.37 47.96 -35.19
C MET A 1 1.11 48.20 -35.12
N ASP A 2 1.91 47.15 -35.24
CA ASP A 2 3.32 47.31 -35.58
C ASP A 2 3.41 47.93 -36.99
N PRO A 3 4.04 49.11 -37.15
CA PRO A 3 4.11 49.81 -38.44
C PRO A 3 4.80 48.99 -39.55
N GLU A 4 5.69 48.05 -39.19
CA GLU A 4 6.45 47.27 -40.18
C GLU A 4 5.77 45.96 -40.58
N SER A 5 5.07 45.29 -39.66
CA SER A 5 4.44 43.98 -39.91
C SER A 5 2.93 44.04 -40.16
N GLY A 6 2.27 45.16 -39.87
CA GLY A 6 0.80 45.28 -39.94
C GLY A 6 0.06 44.45 -38.89
N LEU A 7 0.76 43.72 -38.02
CA LEU A 7 0.19 42.84 -37.01
C LEU A 7 -0.23 43.63 -35.76
N LEU A 8 -1.29 43.15 -35.10
CA LEU A 8 -1.69 43.61 -33.78
C LEU A 8 -0.68 43.08 -32.75
N ARG A 9 0.12 43.98 -32.20
CA ARG A 9 0.99 43.67 -31.06
C ARG A 9 0.11 43.39 -29.84
N VAL A 10 0.32 42.25 -29.22
CA VAL A 10 -0.37 41.83 -28.00
C VAL A 10 0.64 41.50 -26.91
N TRP A 11 0.25 41.66 -25.65
CA TRP A 11 1.13 41.44 -24.50
C TRP A 11 0.57 40.35 -23.59
N SER A 12 1.34 39.28 -23.39
CA SER A 12 0.98 38.19 -22.46
C SER A 12 1.16 38.66 -21.02
N VAL A 13 0.10 38.57 -20.22
CA VAL A 13 0.09 38.98 -18.81
C VAL A 13 0.65 37.87 -17.93
N ASN A 14 0.19 36.64 -18.14
CA ASN A 14 0.72 35.46 -17.46
C ASN A 14 1.74 34.73 -18.35
N ARG A 15 2.51 33.82 -17.73
CA ARG A 15 3.50 33.01 -18.46
C ARG A 15 2.80 31.97 -19.33
N VAL A 16 3.19 31.93 -20.60
CA VAL A 16 2.78 30.84 -21.50
C VAL A 16 3.55 29.58 -21.12
N GLU A 17 2.82 28.56 -20.67
CA GLU A 17 3.39 27.26 -20.38
C GLU A 17 3.74 26.53 -21.68
N LYS A 18 4.78 25.68 -21.67
CA LYS A 18 5.09 24.76 -22.78
C LYS A 18 4.10 23.57 -22.81
N ALA A 19 2.83 23.86 -22.61
CA ALA A 19 1.72 22.93 -22.67
C ALA A 19 1.04 23.07 -24.03
N ALA A 20 0.53 21.96 -24.55
CA ALA A 20 -0.19 21.98 -25.83
C ALA A 20 -1.60 22.58 -25.71
N HIS A 21 -2.12 22.72 -24.48
CA HIS A 21 -3.48 23.17 -24.17
C HIS A 21 -3.46 24.01 -22.89
N GLY A 22 -4.19 25.12 -22.88
CA GLY A 22 -4.37 25.97 -21.71
C GLY A 22 -4.79 27.40 -22.08
N LEU A 23 -5.19 28.17 -21.07
CA LEU A 23 -5.51 29.58 -21.22
C LEU A 23 -4.25 30.45 -21.22
N THR A 24 -4.34 31.63 -21.83
CA THR A 24 -3.35 32.70 -21.74
C THR A 24 -4.09 34.02 -21.67
N LEU A 25 -3.74 34.86 -20.70
CA LEU A 25 -4.30 36.20 -20.57
C LEU A 25 -3.45 37.18 -21.39
N VAL A 26 -4.10 37.83 -22.35
CA VAL A 26 -3.43 38.68 -23.32
C VAL A 26 -4.09 40.06 -23.39
N ALA A 27 -3.31 41.11 -23.27
CA ALA A 27 -3.74 42.49 -23.45
C ALA A 27 -3.56 42.94 -24.91
N LYS A 28 -4.54 43.68 -25.43
CA LYS A 28 -4.54 44.20 -26.82
C LYS A 28 -3.86 45.57 -26.97
N ASN A 29 -3.61 46.27 -25.88
CA ASN A 29 -2.93 47.57 -25.84
C ASN A 29 -2.05 47.67 -24.57
N ALA A 30 -1.12 48.63 -24.55
CA ALA A 30 -0.14 48.79 -23.48
C ALA A 30 -0.74 49.27 -22.15
N GLU A 31 -1.81 50.06 -22.20
CA GLU A 31 -2.49 50.57 -20.99
C GLU A 31 -3.17 49.43 -20.23
N THR A 32 -4.02 48.66 -20.92
CA THR A 32 -4.67 47.46 -20.36
C THR A 32 -3.64 46.43 -19.90
N PHE A 33 -2.51 46.30 -20.61
CA PHE A 33 -1.42 45.42 -20.18
C PHE A 33 -0.86 45.84 -18.81
N THR A 34 -0.60 47.13 -18.61
CA THR A 34 -0.05 47.65 -17.36
C THR A 34 -1.02 47.42 -16.20
N GLN A 35 -2.31 47.68 -16.42
CA GLN A 35 -3.35 47.46 -15.43
C GLN A 35 -3.51 45.97 -15.07
N LEU A 36 -3.58 45.08 -16.07
CA LEU A 36 -3.68 43.64 -15.84
C LEU A 36 -2.43 43.07 -15.18
N GLN A 37 -1.25 43.59 -15.48
CA GLN A 37 -0.02 43.17 -14.83
C GLN A 37 0.03 43.59 -13.36
N ALA A 38 -0.54 44.74 -12.99
CA ALA A 38 -0.70 45.15 -11.59
C ALA A 38 -1.63 44.17 -10.84
N LEU A 39 -2.83 43.91 -11.39
CA LEU A 39 -3.77 42.93 -10.83
C LEU A 39 -3.13 41.53 -10.66
N TYR A 40 -2.35 41.09 -11.65
CA TYR A 40 -1.64 39.80 -11.59
C TYR A 40 -0.58 39.75 -10.48
N LYS A 41 0.12 40.86 -10.23
CA LYS A 41 1.13 40.95 -9.15
C LYS A 41 0.48 41.06 -7.76
N GLU A 42 -0.71 41.62 -7.68
CA GLU A 42 -1.47 41.82 -6.43
C GLU A 42 -2.25 40.57 -5.98
N GLY A 43 -2.22 39.47 -6.75
CA GLY A 43 -2.98 38.27 -6.43
C GLY A 43 -4.44 38.31 -6.89
N ALA A 44 -4.85 39.36 -7.61
CA ALA A 44 -6.25 39.60 -8.02
C ALA A 44 -6.67 38.83 -9.29
N VAL A 45 -5.73 38.09 -9.90
CA VAL A 45 -6.01 37.18 -11.01
C VAL A 45 -5.94 35.75 -10.50
N ASN A 46 -7.08 35.06 -10.57
CA ASN A 46 -7.25 33.71 -10.08
C ASN A 46 -6.93 32.72 -11.20
N GLU A 47 -5.86 31.95 -11.02
CA GLU A 47 -5.46 30.88 -11.95
C GLU A 47 -5.72 29.51 -11.30
N THR A 48 -6.34 28.59 -12.04
CA THR A 48 -6.48 27.18 -11.62
C THR A 48 -5.93 26.26 -12.71
N TYR A 49 -5.06 25.34 -12.30
CA TYR A 49 -4.42 24.36 -13.17
C TYR A 49 -5.00 22.98 -12.95
N ILE A 50 -5.13 22.22 -14.04
CA ILE A 50 -5.20 20.76 -13.99
C ILE A 50 -3.81 20.20 -14.28
N VAL A 51 -3.33 19.32 -13.42
CA VAL A 51 -2.00 18.69 -13.53
C VAL A 51 -2.09 17.19 -13.34
N ILE A 52 -1.23 16.45 -14.03
CA ILE A 52 -1.00 15.04 -13.74
C ILE A 52 0.37 14.89 -13.06
N CYS A 53 0.36 14.31 -11.87
CA CYS A 53 1.54 14.04 -11.08
C CYS A 53 1.79 12.53 -10.96
N HIS A 54 3.06 12.19 -10.76
CA HIS A 54 3.44 10.83 -10.39
C HIS A 54 3.10 10.53 -8.94
N GLY A 55 2.77 9.27 -8.64
CA GLY A 55 2.51 8.78 -7.28
C GLY A 55 1.04 8.93 -6.87
N ASP A 56 0.71 8.43 -5.68
CA ASP A 56 -0.61 8.58 -5.07
C ASP A 56 -0.61 9.81 -4.15
N VAL A 57 -1.01 10.95 -4.73
CA VAL A 57 -1.09 12.22 -3.98
C VAL A 57 -2.31 12.24 -3.06
N ALA A 58 -3.31 11.38 -3.30
CA ALA A 58 -4.47 11.27 -2.40
C ALA A 58 -4.03 10.74 -1.02
N ALA A 59 -3.13 9.76 -0.99
CA ALA A 59 -2.54 9.25 0.26
C ALA A 59 -1.74 10.33 1.02
N LEU A 60 -1.03 11.22 0.30
CA LEU A 60 -0.32 12.35 0.92
C LEU A 60 -1.29 13.32 1.60
N LEU A 61 -2.35 13.71 0.91
CA LEU A 61 -3.32 14.68 1.42
C LEU A 61 -4.13 14.13 2.60
N ALA A 62 -4.29 12.79 2.70
CA ALA A 62 -4.89 12.15 3.86
C ALA A 62 -3.99 12.17 5.10
N ASN A 63 -2.67 12.14 4.92
CA ASN A 63 -1.71 11.87 6.02
C ASN A 63 -0.84 13.08 6.40
N THR A 64 -0.79 14.14 5.59
CA THR A 64 0.07 15.31 5.86
C THR A 64 -0.65 16.63 5.59
N LYS A 65 -0.78 17.44 6.64
CA LYS A 65 -1.34 18.81 6.57
C LYS A 65 -0.45 19.80 5.80
N THR A 66 0.82 19.49 5.58
CA THR A 66 1.85 20.43 5.10
C THR A 66 1.66 20.94 3.67
N VAL A 67 1.03 20.16 2.77
CA VAL A 67 0.82 20.62 1.38
C VAL A 67 -0.48 21.43 1.26
N THR A 68 -1.52 21.06 2.02
CA THR A 68 -2.80 21.77 2.06
C THR A 68 -2.73 23.13 2.78
N GLU A 69 -1.71 23.32 3.63
CA GLU A 69 -1.49 24.56 4.39
C GLU A 69 -0.45 25.50 3.75
N ASP A 70 0.02 25.23 2.52
CA ASP A 70 0.93 26.14 1.82
C ASP A 70 0.23 27.50 1.61
N PRO A 71 0.72 28.61 2.20
CA PRO A 71 0.07 29.92 2.12
C PRO A 71 0.06 30.49 0.69
N ASN A 72 0.83 29.89 -0.23
CA ASN A 72 0.88 30.27 -1.63
C ASN A 72 -0.11 29.50 -2.51
N LEU A 73 -0.85 28.53 -1.93
CA LEU A 73 -1.93 27.83 -2.60
C LEU A 73 -3.27 28.31 -2.04
N ARG A 74 -4.17 28.72 -2.93
CA ARG A 74 -5.56 28.99 -2.60
C ARG A 74 -6.36 27.70 -2.46
N ASP A 75 -6.08 26.73 -3.32
CA ASP A 75 -6.84 25.48 -3.39
C ASP A 75 -5.98 24.34 -3.96
N LEU A 76 -6.21 23.13 -3.46
CA LEU A 76 -5.60 21.90 -3.92
C LEU A 76 -6.57 20.73 -3.71
N GLY A 77 -7.03 20.12 -4.80
CA GLY A 77 -7.96 19.00 -4.77
C GLY A 77 -7.53 17.86 -5.67
N VAL A 78 -7.85 16.63 -5.26
CA VAL A 78 -7.69 15.43 -6.10
C VAL A 78 -8.89 15.31 -7.03
N VAL A 79 -8.61 15.24 -8.33
CA VAL A 79 -9.64 15.01 -9.35
C VAL A 79 -9.80 13.52 -9.62
N SER A 80 -8.69 12.79 -9.78
CA SER A 80 -8.71 11.34 -9.99
C SER A 80 -7.35 10.71 -9.72
N THR A 81 -7.34 9.43 -9.36
CA THR A 81 -6.12 8.61 -9.25
C THR A 81 -6.26 7.39 -10.16
N SER A 82 -5.19 7.04 -10.88
CA SER A 82 -5.14 5.93 -11.82
C SER A 82 -3.85 5.13 -11.69
N ARG A 83 -3.88 3.83 -11.98
CA ARG A 83 -2.70 2.97 -11.96
C ARG A 83 -1.78 3.27 -13.15
N SER A 84 -0.47 3.23 -12.92
CA SER A 84 0.54 3.29 -13.99
C SER A 84 1.65 2.28 -13.74
N ASN A 85 2.00 1.53 -14.79
CA ASN A 85 3.11 0.57 -14.78
C ASN A 85 4.47 1.17 -14.41
N SER A 86 4.69 2.45 -14.74
CA SER A 86 5.99 3.09 -14.58
C SER A 86 6.14 3.85 -13.27
N SER A 87 5.01 4.19 -12.64
CA SER A 87 4.97 5.15 -11.52
C SER A 87 4.19 4.64 -10.31
N GLY A 88 3.64 3.42 -10.38
CA GLY A 88 2.66 2.89 -9.43
C GLY A 88 1.30 3.53 -9.64
N TYR A 89 1.24 4.85 -9.44
CA TYR A 89 0.04 5.67 -9.57
C TYR A 89 0.33 6.96 -10.35
N LEU A 90 -0.73 7.51 -10.92
CA LEU A 90 -0.82 8.87 -11.45
C LEU A 90 -2.03 9.54 -10.80
N THR A 91 -1.82 10.70 -10.19
CA THR A 91 -2.89 11.51 -9.61
C THR A 91 -3.08 12.77 -10.44
N THR A 92 -4.33 13.03 -10.81
CA THR A 92 -4.76 14.28 -11.43
C THR A 92 -5.21 15.22 -10.32
N LEU A 93 -4.64 16.42 -10.30
CA LEU A 93 -4.94 17.43 -9.30
C LEU A 93 -5.52 18.67 -9.97
N ARG A 94 -6.44 19.31 -9.26
CA ARG A 94 -6.85 20.70 -9.48
C ARG A 94 -6.09 21.54 -8.47
N ILE A 95 -5.26 22.46 -8.94
CA ILE A 95 -4.38 23.25 -8.08
C ILE A 95 -4.46 24.73 -8.45
N ALA A 96 -4.69 25.58 -7.46
CA ALA A 96 -4.84 27.02 -7.61
C ALA A 96 -3.77 27.76 -6.80
N PRO A 97 -2.61 28.10 -7.39
CA PRO A 97 -1.64 28.96 -6.75
C PRO A 97 -2.12 30.43 -6.70
N ASN A 98 -1.64 31.18 -5.72
CA ASN A 98 -1.86 32.63 -5.63
C ASN A 98 -1.01 33.35 -6.69
N SER A 99 -1.61 34.16 -7.56
CA SER A 99 -0.84 34.96 -8.52
C SER A 99 0.12 35.91 -7.78
N PRO A 100 1.32 36.18 -8.33
CA PRO A 100 1.81 35.85 -9.66
C PRO A 100 2.46 34.45 -9.79
N LEU A 101 2.24 33.55 -8.83
CA LEU A 101 2.76 32.19 -8.87
C LEU A 101 1.93 31.35 -9.84
N GLY A 102 2.56 30.90 -10.93
CA GLY A 102 1.90 30.08 -11.96
C GLY A 102 2.39 28.63 -11.99
N GLY A 103 2.29 27.99 -13.15
CA GLY A 103 2.65 26.57 -13.33
C GLY A 103 4.10 26.21 -12.95
N ALA A 104 5.04 27.17 -13.00
CA ALA A 104 6.41 26.96 -12.52
C ALA A 104 6.50 26.72 -10.99
N TYR A 105 5.63 27.39 -10.22
CA TYR A 105 5.50 27.18 -8.77
C TYR A 105 4.93 25.79 -8.50
N VAL A 106 3.81 25.46 -9.17
CA VAL A 106 3.15 24.14 -9.09
C VAL A 106 4.15 23.00 -9.31
N ARG A 107 4.97 23.06 -10.37
CA ARG A 107 6.00 22.05 -10.61
C ARG A 107 7.02 21.93 -9.48
N ARG A 108 7.40 23.06 -8.85
CA ARG A 108 8.37 23.10 -7.76
C ARG A 108 7.83 22.42 -6.51
N ILE A 109 6.66 22.82 -6.04
CA ILE A 109 6.09 22.24 -4.82
C ILE A 109 5.82 20.74 -5.01
N MET A 110 5.33 20.34 -6.19
CA MET A 110 4.99 18.94 -6.45
C MET A 110 6.25 18.05 -6.46
N ILE A 111 7.37 18.53 -7.00
CA ILE A 111 8.62 17.76 -6.95
C ILE A 111 9.27 17.76 -5.55
N GLU A 112 9.17 18.87 -4.80
CA GLU A 112 9.69 18.97 -3.42
C GLU A 112 9.00 17.98 -2.48
N HIS A 113 7.70 17.72 -2.69
CA HIS A 113 6.95 16.70 -1.97
C HIS A 113 7.08 15.28 -2.55
N GLY A 114 7.90 15.07 -3.59
CA GLY A 114 8.15 13.74 -4.16
C GLY A 114 7.15 13.28 -5.23
N TYR A 115 6.22 14.13 -5.66
CA TYR A 115 5.16 13.83 -6.63
C TYR A 115 5.30 14.69 -7.90
N PRO A 116 6.41 14.57 -8.66
CA PRO A 116 6.69 15.45 -9.79
C PRO A 116 5.57 15.45 -10.83
N VAL A 117 5.35 16.61 -11.46
CA VAL A 117 4.44 16.74 -12.62
C VAL A 117 5.00 15.93 -13.80
N VAL A 118 4.11 15.27 -14.54
CA VAL A 118 4.48 14.50 -15.73
C VAL A 118 4.88 15.45 -16.87
N GLY A 119 6.11 15.32 -17.37
CA GLY A 119 6.61 16.16 -18.46
C GLY A 119 8.11 16.06 -18.67
N ILE A 120 8.60 16.72 -19.72
CA ILE A 120 10.03 16.84 -20.04
C ILE A 120 10.47 18.28 -19.75
N GLY A 121 11.27 18.47 -18.70
CA GLY A 121 11.71 19.79 -18.27
C GLY A 121 12.32 19.81 -16.88
N THR A 122 12.73 20.99 -16.44
CA THR A 122 13.19 21.22 -15.07
C THR A 122 12.02 21.04 -14.10
N ARG A 123 12.21 20.26 -13.04
CA ARG A 123 11.19 19.96 -12.00
C ARG A 123 9.97 19.16 -12.51
N THR A 124 10.15 18.37 -13.56
CA THR A 124 9.15 17.40 -14.05
C THR A 124 9.80 16.04 -14.24
N ARG A 125 8.99 14.99 -14.36
CA ARG A 125 9.47 13.65 -14.66
C ARG A 125 8.71 13.07 -15.85
N PRO A 126 9.38 12.45 -16.85
CA PRO A 126 8.70 11.86 -17.99
C PRO A 126 8.11 10.48 -17.66
N LEU A 127 7.04 10.07 -18.35
CA LEU A 127 6.65 8.66 -18.41
C LEU A 127 7.39 7.96 -19.54
N LYS A 128 7.78 6.70 -19.31
CA LYS A 128 8.54 5.89 -20.28
C LYS A 128 7.89 5.80 -21.66
N ALA A 129 6.56 5.89 -21.74
CA ALA A 129 5.78 5.71 -22.97
C ALA A 129 4.94 6.94 -23.39
N SER A 130 5.05 8.10 -22.73
CA SER A 130 4.24 9.28 -23.07
C SER A 130 4.99 10.26 -23.96
N GLY A 131 4.30 10.79 -24.98
CA GLY A 131 4.85 11.81 -25.88
C GLY A 131 5.35 13.07 -25.16
N LYS A 132 6.19 13.84 -25.86
CA LYS A 132 7.04 14.95 -25.37
C LYS A 132 6.29 16.21 -24.88
N GLY A 133 5.35 16.10 -23.94
CA GLY A 133 4.57 17.26 -23.47
C GLY A 133 4.41 17.34 -21.96
N LEU A 134 4.37 18.56 -21.44
CA LEU A 134 4.04 18.87 -20.07
C LEU A 134 2.54 18.60 -19.81
N LEU A 135 2.22 17.82 -18.77
CA LEU A 135 0.84 17.56 -18.31
C LEU A 135 0.46 18.54 -17.19
N LEU A 136 0.46 19.81 -17.55
CA LEU A 136 -0.03 20.92 -16.75
C LEU A 136 -0.73 21.88 -17.70
N ALA A 137 -1.98 22.22 -17.40
CA ALA A 137 -2.78 23.12 -18.21
C ALA A 137 -3.50 24.12 -17.32
N LEU A 138 -3.42 25.40 -17.66
CA LEU A 138 -4.26 26.43 -17.05
C LEU A 138 -5.67 26.28 -17.62
N THR A 139 -6.63 25.85 -16.80
CA THR A 139 -8.00 25.55 -17.24
C THR A 139 -9.00 26.58 -16.76
N GLU A 140 -8.72 27.28 -15.67
CA GLU A 140 -9.60 28.34 -15.18
C GLU A 140 -8.81 29.65 -15.00
N LEU A 141 -9.44 30.74 -15.43
CA LEU A 141 -8.92 32.08 -15.23
C LEU A 141 -10.07 33.01 -14.87
N GLU A 142 -9.92 33.70 -13.73
CA GLU A 142 -10.93 34.63 -13.23
C GLU A 142 -10.29 35.94 -12.73
N PHE A 143 -10.86 37.07 -13.13
CA PHE A 143 -10.45 38.41 -12.66
C PHE A 143 -11.53 39.45 -12.96
N THR A 144 -11.43 40.63 -12.37
CA THR A 144 -12.25 41.79 -12.73
C THR A 144 -11.53 42.63 -13.78
N HIS A 145 -12.16 42.89 -14.92
CA HIS A 145 -11.55 43.65 -16.00
C HIS A 145 -11.25 45.09 -15.52
N PRO A 146 -9.99 45.57 -15.63
CA PRO A 146 -9.57 46.80 -14.98
C PRO A 146 -10.25 48.06 -15.52
N THR A 147 -10.66 48.05 -16.80
CA THR A 147 -11.32 49.21 -17.44
C THR A 147 -12.84 49.18 -17.33
N THR A 148 -13.50 48.04 -17.55
CA THR A 148 -14.97 47.93 -17.58
C THR A 148 -15.57 47.57 -16.22
N GLY A 149 -14.77 47.04 -15.30
CA GLY A 149 -15.26 46.52 -14.02
C GLY A 149 -16.02 45.19 -14.12
N GLU A 150 -16.12 44.60 -15.31
CA GLU A 150 -16.83 43.34 -15.52
C GLU A 150 -16.03 42.16 -14.99
N ARG A 151 -16.71 41.19 -14.37
CA ARG A 151 -16.10 39.92 -13.97
C ARG A 151 -15.87 39.06 -15.21
N VAL A 152 -14.62 38.71 -15.45
CA VAL A 152 -14.20 37.77 -16.50
C VAL A 152 -13.91 36.44 -15.83
N ALA A 153 -14.64 35.40 -16.19
CA ALA A 153 -14.41 34.04 -15.74
C ALA A 153 -14.44 33.08 -16.92
N VAL A 154 -13.33 32.38 -17.16
CA VAL A 154 -13.20 31.41 -18.23
C VAL A 154 -12.83 30.07 -17.61
N CYS A 155 -13.58 29.02 -17.95
CA CYS A 155 -13.33 27.66 -17.53
C CYS A 155 -13.32 26.76 -18.75
N LEU A 156 -12.21 26.05 -18.96
CA LEU A 156 -12.06 25.02 -19.97
C LEU A 156 -12.15 23.64 -19.32
N PRO A 157 -12.72 22.64 -20.02
CA PRO A 157 -12.62 21.27 -19.57
C PRO A 157 -11.16 20.81 -19.52
N GLU A 158 -10.92 19.74 -18.79
CA GLU A 158 -9.61 19.07 -18.81
C GLU A 158 -9.20 18.72 -20.25
N PRO A 159 -7.93 18.94 -20.65
CA PRO A 159 -7.46 18.54 -21.97
C PRO A 159 -7.65 17.04 -22.21
N GLU A 160 -8.30 16.65 -23.32
CA GLU A 160 -8.58 15.25 -23.67
C GLU A 160 -7.34 14.35 -23.66
N LYS A 161 -6.16 14.92 -23.96
CA LYS A 161 -4.88 14.21 -23.92
C LYS A 161 -4.59 13.62 -22.53
N PHE A 162 -5.02 14.28 -21.47
CA PHE A 162 -4.78 13.85 -20.09
C PHE A 162 -5.60 12.59 -19.79
N GLY A 163 -6.89 12.61 -20.13
CA GLY A 163 -7.78 11.45 -20.04
C GLY A 163 -7.27 10.24 -20.85
N ARG A 164 -6.96 10.45 -22.13
CA ARG A 164 -6.39 9.40 -23.00
C ARG A 164 -5.10 8.80 -22.45
N LEU A 165 -4.25 9.62 -21.83
CA LEU A 165 -3.01 9.14 -21.23
C LEU A 165 -3.30 8.26 -20.01
N ARG A 166 -4.21 8.67 -19.13
CA ARG A 166 -4.61 7.86 -17.96
C ARG A 166 -5.22 6.53 -18.37
N GLU A 167 -6.18 6.54 -19.30
CA GLU A 167 -6.82 5.33 -19.80
C GLU A 167 -5.80 4.37 -20.40
N ARG A 168 -4.87 4.89 -21.21
CA ARG A 168 -3.81 4.09 -21.82
C ARG A 168 -2.90 3.47 -20.75
N GLU A 169 -2.46 4.23 -19.74
CA GLU A 169 -1.62 3.70 -18.66
C GLU A 169 -2.35 2.65 -17.82
N ALA A 170 -3.63 2.88 -17.51
CA ALA A 170 -4.48 1.94 -16.78
C ALA A 170 -4.71 0.65 -17.59
N GLN A 171 -4.98 0.74 -18.89
CA GLN A 171 -5.11 -0.42 -19.78
C GLN A 171 -3.80 -1.20 -19.88
N PHE A 172 -2.66 -0.52 -19.98
CA PHE A 172 -1.37 -1.21 -19.97
C PHE A 172 -1.12 -1.91 -18.64
N TYR A 173 -1.52 -1.32 -17.52
CA TYR A 173 -1.45 -1.95 -16.21
C TYR A 173 -2.34 -3.18 -16.14
N GLN A 174 -3.61 -3.06 -16.50
CA GLN A 174 -4.57 -4.17 -16.52
C GLN A 174 -4.14 -5.30 -17.45
N ARG A 175 -3.66 -5.00 -18.66
CA ARG A 175 -3.15 -6.02 -19.60
C ARG A 175 -1.92 -6.72 -19.05
N LYS A 176 -1.00 -5.99 -18.42
CA LYS A 176 0.19 -6.58 -17.78
C LYS A 176 -0.21 -7.47 -16.61
N ALA A 177 -1.11 -6.99 -15.75
CA ALA A 177 -1.64 -7.75 -14.61
C ALA A 177 -2.38 -9.02 -15.07
N ALA A 178 -3.27 -8.92 -16.05
CA ALA A 178 -4.02 -10.06 -16.59
C ALA A 178 -3.11 -11.08 -17.27
N LYS A 179 -2.10 -10.64 -18.03
CA LYS A 179 -1.11 -11.53 -18.64
C LYS A 179 -0.36 -12.31 -17.55
N ILE A 180 0.09 -11.62 -16.51
CA ILE A 180 0.79 -12.23 -15.39
C ILE A 180 -0.13 -13.19 -14.62
N LEU A 181 -1.37 -12.81 -14.35
CA LEU A 181 -2.36 -13.67 -13.68
C LEU A 181 -2.66 -14.94 -14.50
N ASN A 182 -2.74 -14.84 -15.82
CA ASN A 182 -2.91 -16.02 -16.68
C ASN A 182 -1.65 -16.91 -16.70
N GLU A 183 -0.46 -16.31 -16.71
CA GLU A 183 0.81 -17.05 -16.56
C GLU A 183 0.89 -17.75 -15.19
N LEU A 184 0.46 -17.08 -14.11
CA LEU A 184 0.34 -17.68 -12.78
C LEU A 184 -0.61 -18.87 -12.76
N ALA A 185 -1.83 -18.70 -13.29
CA ALA A 185 -2.84 -19.75 -13.28
C ALA A 185 -2.44 -20.98 -14.12
N SER A 186 -1.80 -20.76 -15.27
CA SER A 186 -1.31 -21.85 -16.12
C SER A 186 -0.13 -22.62 -15.49
N LEU A 187 0.75 -21.93 -14.77
CA LEU A 187 1.85 -22.56 -14.05
C LEU A 187 1.38 -23.29 -12.79
N GLU A 188 0.39 -22.75 -12.07
CA GLU A 188 -0.26 -23.45 -10.95
C GLU A 188 -0.94 -24.74 -11.42
N GLN A 189 -1.60 -24.76 -12.58
CA GLN A 189 -2.15 -25.99 -13.17
C GLN A 189 -1.07 -27.00 -13.58
N ALA A 190 0.02 -26.55 -14.21
CA ALA A 190 1.12 -27.44 -14.62
C ALA A 190 1.84 -28.11 -13.44
N VAL A 191 1.89 -27.43 -12.29
CA VAL A 191 2.49 -27.94 -11.04
C VAL A 191 1.59 -28.98 -10.36
N VAL A 192 0.28 -28.97 -10.61
CA VAL A 192 -0.67 -29.96 -10.09
C VAL A 192 -0.60 -31.30 -10.87
N GLU A 193 -0.15 -31.29 -12.14
CA GLU A 193 -0.22 -32.46 -13.02
C GLU A 193 1.09 -33.29 -13.13
N GLY A 194 2.22 -32.93 -12.49
CA GLY A 194 3.49 -33.66 -12.66
C GLY A 194 4.57 -33.60 -11.56
N GLN A 195 4.93 -34.79 -11.05
CA GLN A 195 6.10 -35.26 -10.26
C GLN A 195 7.10 -34.28 -9.59
N SER A 196 6.95 -34.17 -8.26
CA SER A 196 7.93 -34.22 -7.15
C SER A 196 9.17 -33.30 -7.07
N SER A 197 9.13 -32.51 -5.98
CA SER A 197 10.16 -32.29 -4.94
C SER A 197 10.69 -30.86 -4.78
N ASP A 198 10.54 -30.37 -3.55
CA ASP A 198 11.12 -29.17 -2.92
C ASP A 198 10.69 -27.76 -3.43
N LEU A 199 10.17 -27.58 -4.65
CA LEU A 199 9.76 -26.25 -5.16
C LEU A 199 8.36 -25.78 -4.71
N MET A 200 7.51 -26.69 -4.23
CA MET A 200 6.13 -26.43 -3.80
C MET A 200 6.03 -25.44 -2.62
N THR A 201 7.10 -25.25 -1.85
CA THR A 201 7.04 -24.38 -0.65
C THR A 201 7.02 -22.89 -1.00
N LEU A 202 7.38 -22.51 -2.23
CA LEU A 202 7.67 -21.10 -2.53
C LEU A 202 6.67 -20.40 -3.43
N GLY A 203 5.80 -21.11 -4.15
CA GLY A 203 4.62 -20.52 -4.82
C GLY A 203 4.86 -19.22 -5.60
N GLN A 204 6.07 -19.03 -6.12
CA GLN A 204 6.50 -17.78 -6.75
C GLN A 204 6.75 -18.03 -8.23
N THR A 205 6.28 -17.07 -9.02
CA THR A 205 6.50 -17.05 -10.46
C THR A 205 7.34 -15.84 -10.80
N PHE A 206 8.37 -16.07 -11.62
CA PHE A 206 9.40 -15.10 -11.94
C PHE A 206 9.37 -14.75 -13.42
N ASP A 207 9.70 -13.51 -13.73
CA ASP A 207 10.02 -13.06 -15.08
C ASP A 207 11.54 -13.07 -15.24
N HIS A 208 12.05 -14.07 -15.96
CA HIS A 208 13.48 -14.26 -16.22
C HIS A 208 14.11 -13.16 -17.09
N THR A 209 13.33 -12.18 -17.58
CA THR A 209 13.85 -11.06 -18.37
C THR A 209 14.11 -9.78 -17.57
N ARG A 210 13.67 -9.73 -16.30
CA ARG A 210 13.69 -8.50 -15.49
C ARG A 210 14.17 -8.67 -14.05
N ASP A 211 14.69 -9.83 -13.67
CA ASP A 211 15.24 -10.12 -12.35
C ASP A 211 14.35 -9.53 -11.23
N MET A 212 13.06 -9.90 -11.16
CA MET A 212 12.16 -9.52 -10.06
C MET A 212 10.90 -10.41 -10.05
N PRO A 213 10.37 -10.83 -8.87
CA PRO A 213 9.09 -11.54 -8.77
C PRO A 213 7.94 -10.84 -9.48
N LEU A 214 7.09 -11.61 -10.17
CA LEU A 214 5.96 -11.06 -10.93
C LEU A 214 4.96 -10.31 -10.04
N ALA A 215 4.72 -10.78 -8.82
CA ALA A 215 3.80 -10.13 -7.89
C ALA A 215 4.26 -8.70 -7.54
N TYR A 216 5.57 -8.46 -7.37
CA TYR A 216 6.10 -7.11 -7.17
C TYR A 216 6.07 -6.27 -8.45
N GLN A 217 6.19 -6.89 -9.62
CA GLN A 217 6.03 -6.19 -10.89
C GLN A 217 4.61 -5.70 -11.15
N VAL A 218 3.61 -6.42 -10.63
CA VAL A 218 2.19 -6.02 -10.64
C VAL A 218 1.90 -5.11 -9.44
N GLY A 219 2.60 -5.32 -8.32
CA GLY A 219 2.32 -4.69 -7.04
C GLY A 219 1.14 -5.33 -6.30
N GLU A 220 0.75 -6.55 -6.67
CA GLU A 220 -0.43 -7.23 -6.14
C GLU A 220 -0.28 -8.76 -6.14
N LYS A 221 -0.88 -9.42 -5.15
CA LYS A 221 -1.03 -10.88 -5.06
C LYS A 221 -2.43 -11.23 -4.54
N THR A 222 -3.08 -12.19 -5.18
CA THR A 222 -4.32 -12.78 -4.68
C THR A 222 -4.01 -13.79 -3.57
N PHE A 223 -4.73 -13.69 -2.45
CA PHE A 223 -4.66 -14.61 -1.32
C PHE A 223 -6.03 -14.67 -0.65
N CYS A 224 -6.54 -15.86 -0.32
CA CYS A 224 -7.87 -16.04 0.28
C CYS A 224 -8.98 -15.36 -0.54
N SER A 225 -8.91 -15.40 -1.87
CA SER A 225 -9.82 -14.69 -2.79
C SER A 225 -9.84 -13.16 -2.65
N LEU A 226 -8.84 -12.57 -2.01
CA LEU A 226 -8.68 -11.13 -1.83
C LEU A 226 -7.38 -10.65 -2.51
N ALA A 227 -7.43 -9.45 -3.07
CA ALA A 227 -6.29 -8.82 -3.73
C ALA A 227 -5.47 -7.98 -2.73
N PHE A 228 -4.24 -8.39 -2.44
CA PHE A 228 -3.33 -7.69 -1.54
C PHE A 228 -2.27 -6.93 -2.32
N LYS A 229 -2.09 -5.63 -2.01
CA LYS A 229 -0.89 -4.90 -2.37
C LYS A 229 0.31 -5.62 -1.77
N VAL A 230 1.35 -5.80 -2.58
CA VAL A 230 2.65 -6.33 -2.14
C VAL A 230 3.76 -5.42 -2.65
N THR A 231 4.78 -5.22 -1.84
CA THR A 231 6.01 -4.49 -2.18
C THR A 231 7.22 -5.32 -1.77
N PRO A 232 8.44 -4.97 -2.22
CA PRO A 232 9.67 -5.59 -1.72
C PRO A 232 9.88 -5.48 -0.20
N ASP A 233 9.04 -4.75 0.54
CA ASP A 233 9.06 -4.66 2.01
C ASP A 233 8.32 -5.83 2.69
N THR A 234 7.58 -6.64 1.93
CA THR A 234 6.69 -7.70 2.44
C THR A 234 6.96 -9.04 1.78
N LEU A 235 6.86 -10.15 2.51
CA LEU A 235 6.77 -11.48 1.89
C LEU A 235 5.55 -11.55 0.96
N ILE A 236 5.70 -12.06 -0.27
CA ILE A 236 4.54 -12.28 -1.14
C ILE A 236 3.67 -13.40 -0.51
N PRO A 237 2.37 -13.21 -0.28
CA PRO A 237 1.51 -14.25 0.29
C PRO A 237 1.61 -15.57 -0.47
N ARG A 238 1.81 -16.66 0.27
CA ARG A 238 1.96 -18.00 -0.27
C ARG A 238 0.63 -18.76 -0.20
N PRO A 239 0.20 -19.48 -1.25
CA PRO A 239 -1.06 -20.25 -1.22
C PRO A 239 -1.14 -21.25 -0.05
N ALA A 240 -0.02 -21.86 0.34
CA ALA A 240 0.02 -22.79 1.47
C ALA A 240 -0.43 -22.13 2.79
N SER A 241 -0.12 -20.84 2.99
CA SER A 241 -0.49 -20.08 4.18
C SER A 241 -2.00 -19.80 4.29
N GLU A 242 -2.79 -20.02 3.23
CA GLU A 242 -4.26 -19.99 3.33
C GLU A 242 -4.79 -21.05 4.30
N THR A 243 -4.02 -22.14 4.49
CA THR A 243 -4.33 -23.20 5.45
C THR A 243 -4.40 -22.68 6.89
N LEU A 244 -3.58 -21.68 7.25
CA LEU A 244 -3.63 -21.06 8.59
C LEU A 244 -4.93 -20.29 8.79
N VAL A 245 -5.34 -19.51 7.78
CA VAL A 245 -6.58 -18.73 7.83
C VAL A 245 -7.79 -19.66 7.94
N GLU A 246 -7.83 -20.74 7.14
CA GLU A 246 -8.94 -21.68 7.21
C GLU A 246 -9.00 -22.42 8.55
N ALA A 247 -7.85 -22.87 9.08
CA ALA A 247 -7.78 -23.51 10.39
C ALA A 247 -8.28 -22.57 11.51
N ALA A 248 -7.84 -21.31 11.49
CA ALA A 248 -8.30 -20.29 12.43
C ALA A 248 -9.82 -20.04 12.32
N LEU A 249 -10.36 -19.88 11.11
CA LEU A 249 -11.80 -19.68 10.90
C LEU A 249 -12.62 -20.89 11.35
N GLN A 250 -12.13 -22.11 11.13
CA GLN A 250 -12.79 -23.32 11.58
C GLN A 250 -12.91 -23.33 13.11
N LEU A 251 -11.84 -23.02 13.83
CA LEU A 251 -11.83 -22.94 15.30
C LEU A 251 -12.82 -21.89 15.84
N ILE A 252 -12.92 -20.74 15.16
CA ILE A 252 -13.88 -19.68 15.49
C ILE A 252 -15.31 -20.17 15.26
N ARG A 253 -15.60 -20.78 14.10
CA ARG A 253 -16.94 -21.24 13.71
C ARG A 253 -17.46 -22.40 14.56
N THR A 254 -16.59 -23.29 15.03
CA THR A 254 -16.99 -24.41 15.88
C THR A 254 -16.97 -24.06 17.36
N GLU A 255 -16.83 -22.78 17.71
CA GLU A 255 -16.78 -22.27 19.09
C GLU A 255 -15.69 -22.94 19.96
N ALA A 256 -14.65 -23.50 19.32
CA ALA A 256 -13.50 -24.06 20.03
C ALA A 256 -12.69 -22.97 20.75
N ILE A 257 -12.90 -21.70 20.34
CA ILE A 257 -12.39 -20.50 20.98
C ILE A 257 -13.59 -19.73 21.53
N THR A 258 -13.80 -19.79 22.84
CA THR A 258 -14.85 -19.00 23.49
C THR A 258 -14.29 -17.64 23.92
N PRO A 259 -14.77 -16.51 23.38
CA PRO A 259 -14.35 -15.19 23.83
C PRO A 259 -14.72 -15.00 25.31
N GLN A 260 -13.78 -14.52 26.10
CA GLN A 260 -13.97 -14.21 27.51
C GLN A 260 -14.14 -12.70 27.67
N PRO A 261 -14.93 -12.22 28.65
CA PRO A 261 -15.00 -10.78 28.95
C PRO A 261 -13.60 -10.23 29.22
N SER A 262 -13.23 -9.15 28.54
CA SER A 262 -11.90 -8.55 28.74
C SER A 262 -11.80 -7.97 30.15
N SER A 263 -10.66 -8.15 30.81
CA SER A 263 -10.40 -7.53 32.13
C SER A 263 -10.16 -6.01 32.05
N VAL A 264 -10.02 -5.47 30.83
CA VAL A 264 -9.63 -4.09 30.54
C VAL A 264 -10.84 -3.21 30.23
N THR A 265 -11.97 -3.80 29.82
CA THR A 265 -13.22 -3.08 29.59
C THR A 265 -14.23 -3.44 30.68
N ASN A 266 -14.66 -2.45 31.46
CA ASN A 266 -15.85 -2.54 32.33
C ASN A 266 -17.15 -2.63 31.48
N SER A 267 -17.16 -3.48 30.46
CA SER A 267 -18.27 -3.65 29.52
C SER A 267 -19.11 -4.84 29.94
N SER A 268 -20.31 -4.57 30.42
CA SER A 268 -21.40 -5.54 30.61
C SER A 268 -22.01 -5.99 29.27
N ASP A 269 -21.16 -6.26 28.28
CA ASP A 269 -21.57 -6.63 26.93
C ASP A 269 -21.91 -8.14 26.90
N PRO A 270 -23.14 -8.54 26.55
CA PRO A 270 -23.54 -9.94 26.51
C PRO A 270 -22.81 -10.78 25.45
N HIS A 271 -22.06 -10.15 24.53
CA HIS A 271 -21.31 -10.82 23.48
C HIS A 271 -19.84 -10.37 23.43
N PRO A 272 -18.93 -11.03 24.17
CA PRO A 272 -17.51 -10.66 24.17
C PRO A 272 -16.89 -10.84 22.77
N LEU A 273 -16.09 -9.85 22.35
CA LEU A 273 -15.36 -9.88 21.09
C LEU A 273 -14.16 -10.82 21.16
N LEU A 274 -13.86 -11.52 20.06
CA LEU A 274 -12.68 -12.36 19.93
C LEU A 274 -11.44 -11.49 19.62
N HIS A 275 -10.35 -11.65 20.36
CA HIS A 275 -9.12 -10.87 20.16
C HIS A 275 -8.01 -11.69 19.47
N VAL A 276 -7.60 -11.31 18.26
CA VAL A 276 -6.57 -12.01 17.48
C VAL A 276 -5.27 -11.23 17.45
N LEU A 277 -4.14 -11.92 17.57
CA LEU A 277 -2.81 -11.40 17.28
C LEU A 277 -2.23 -12.11 16.05
N ASP A 278 -1.78 -11.35 15.07
CA ASP A 278 -1.04 -11.84 13.90
C ASP A 278 0.43 -11.41 14.02
N ILE A 279 1.33 -12.36 14.30
CA ILE A 279 2.76 -12.11 14.52
C ILE A 279 3.52 -12.29 13.21
N GLY A 280 4.21 -11.23 12.77
CA GLY A 280 4.84 -11.17 11.45
C GLY A 280 3.79 -10.91 10.37
N THR A 281 2.90 -9.94 10.60
CA THR A 281 1.70 -9.73 9.78
C THR A 281 2.01 -9.43 8.31
N GLY A 282 3.21 -8.93 7.99
CA GLY A 282 3.63 -8.67 6.63
C GLY A 282 2.69 -7.70 5.93
N CYS A 283 2.08 -8.11 4.82
CA CYS A 283 1.08 -7.31 4.11
C CYS A 283 -0.34 -7.41 4.70
N GLY A 284 -0.51 -8.04 5.87
CA GLY A 284 -1.79 -8.25 6.56
C GLY A 284 -2.60 -9.44 6.04
N CYS A 285 -1.99 -10.36 5.29
CA CYS A 285 -2.72 -11.40 4.57
C CYS A 285 -3.34 -12.47 5.45
N LEU A 286 -2.88 -12.68 6.68
CA LEU A 286 -3.53 -13.59 7.63
C LEU A 286 -4.65 -12.89 8.40
N LEU A 287 -4.39 -11.71 8.96
CA LEU A 287 -5.35 -11.01 9.80
C LEU A 287 -6.57 -10.45 9.06
N ILE A 288 -6.38 -9.84 7.88
CA ILE A 288 -7.47 -9.17 7.15
C ILE A 288 -8.60 -10.16 6.78
N PRO A 289 -8.33 -11.32 6.16
CA PRO A 289 -9.38 -12.29 5.87
C PRO A 289 -10.11 -12.81 7.12
N LEU A 290 -9.40 -12.93 8.26
CA LEU A 290 -10.02 -13.32 9.53
C LEU A 290 -11.02 -12.27 9.99
N LEU A 291 -10.64 -11.00 9.99
CA LEU A 291 -11.52 -9.90 10.42
C LEU A 291 -12.74 -9.74 9.51
N LEU A 292 -12.60 -9.98 8.20
CA LEU A 292 -13.71 -9.92 7.25
C LEU A 292 -14.70 -11.08 7.41
N ARG A 293 -14.21 -12.27 7.75
CA ARG A 293 -15.02 -13.50 7.83
C ARG A 293 -15.50 -13.83 9.25
N ALA A 294 -14.96 -13.15 10.25
CA ALA A 294 -15.41 -13.19 11.64
C ALA A 294 -15.78 -11.78 12.13
N PRO A 295 -17.03 -11.34 11.92
CA PRO A 295 -17.48 -9.98 12.28
C PRO A 295 -17.53 -9.70 13.79
N GLN A 296 -17.18 -10.64 14.68
CA GLN A 296 -17.11 -10.41 16.13
C GLN A 296 -15.67 -10.56 16.63
N THR A 297 -14.72 -10.02 15.86
CA THR A 297 -13.29 -10.20 16.08
C THR A 297 -12.53 -8.88 15.95
N ARG A 298 -11.65 -8.58 16.90
CA ARG A 298 -10.66 -7.49 16.80
C ARG A 298 -9.27 -8.05 16.63
N GLY A 299 -8.41 -7.32 15.95
CA GLY A 299 -7.09 -7.78 15.55
C GLY A 299 -5.97 -6.84 15.93
N VAL A 300 -4.81 -7.40 16.24
CA VAL A 300 -3.53 -6.70 16.25
C VAL A 300 -2.62 -7.38 15.23
N GLY A 301 -2.16 -6.62 14.23
CA GLY A 301 -1.12 -7.07 13.30
C GLY A 301 0.23 -6.52 13.76
N LEU A 302 1.16 -7.41 14.07
CA LEU A 302 2.48 -7.09 14.61
C LEU A 302 3.55 -7.43 13.60
N ASP A 303 4.49 -6.52 13.37
CA ASP A 303 5.66 -6.76 12.51
C ASP A 303 6.85 -5.93 12.98
N ILE A 304 8.06 -6.43 12.78
CA ILE A 304 9.28 -5.67 13.07
C ILE A 304 9.51 -4.57 12.00
N SER A 305 8.95 -4.78 10.80
CA SER A 305 9.11 -3.90 9.64
C SER A 305 7.99 -2.87 9.54
N GLU A 306 8.32 -1.59 9.78
CA GLU A 306 7.39 -0.49 9.52
C GLU A 306 6.99 -0.41 8.04
N GLY A 307 7.88 -0.81 7.12
CA GLY A 307 7.57 -0.92 5.69
C GLY A 307 6.46 -1.93 5.41
N ALA A 308 6.49 -3.09 6.10
CA ALA A 308 5.43 -4.09 5.99
C ALA A 308 4.12 -3.58 6.59
N LEU A 309 4.17 -2.95 7.76
CA LEU A 309 2.97 -2.38 8.41
C LEU A 309 2.30 -1.29 7.58
N ASN A 310 3.05 -0.49 6.84
CA ASN A 310 2.47 0.46 5.89
C ASN A 310 1.67 -0.25 4.78
N VAL A 311 2.20 -1.34 4.25
CA VAL A 311 1.48 -2.17 3.26
C VAL A 311 0.24 -2.83 3.90
N ALA A 312 0.34 -3.33 5.13
CA ALA A 312 -0.78 -3.91 5.87
C ALA A 312 -1.91 -2.89 6.11
N ARG A 313 -1.56 -1.65 6.52
CA ARG A 313 -2.51 -0.54 6.69
C ARG A 313 -3.25 -0.23 5.40
N GLU A 314 -2.54 -0.11 4.28
CA GLU A 314 -3.15 0.12 2.97
C GLU A 314 -4.07 -1.03 2.54
N ASN A 315 -3.70 -2.28 2.82
CA ASN A 315 -4.55 -3.44 2.55
C ASN A 315 -5.77 -3.49 3.46
N GLY A 316 -5.65 -3.12 4.74
CA GLY A 316 -6.77 -3.01 5.66
C GLY A 316 -7.79 -1.99 5.16
N GLN A 317 -7.33 -0.81 4.78
CA GLN A 317 -8.17 0.23 4.17
C GLN A 317 -8.82 -0.24 2.86
N ARG A 318 -8.06 -0.89 1.98
CA ARG A 318 -8.55 -1.42 0.70
C ARG A 318 -9.74 -2.36 0.88
N HIS A 319 -9.73 -3.18 1.92
CA HIS A 319 -10.77 -4.18 2.17
C HIS A 319 -11.83 -3.74 3.19
N GLY A 320 -11.82 -2.47 3.61
CA GLY A 320 -12.81 -1.95 4.56
C GLY A 320 -12.66 -2.50 5.98
N VAL A 321 -11.44 -2.87 6.38
CA VAL A 321 -11.13 -3.18 7.78
C VAL A 321 -10.85 -1.87 8.50
N GLU A 322 -11.85 -1.39 9.23
CA GLU A 322 -11.85 -0.10 9.93
C GLU A 322 -10.83 -0.05 11.09
N SER A 323 -10.42 1.17 11.46
CA SER A 323 -9.37 1.37 12.48
C SER A 323 -9.79 0.98 13.90
N ASP A 324 -11.08 0.80 14.17
CA ASP A 324 -11.61 0.30 15.45
C ASP A 324 -11.58 -1.25 15.54
N ARG A 325 -11.33 -1.92 14.42
CA ARG A 325 -11.27 -3.38 14.29
C ARG A 325 -9.85 -3.93 14.28
N VAL A 326 -8.88 -3.12 13.88
CA VAL A 326 -7.49 -3.54 13.74
C VAL A 326 -6.53 -2.48 14.22
N THR A 327 -5.50 -2.92 14.95
CA THR A 327 -4.33 -2.10 15.28
C THR A 327 -3.09 -2.69 14.63
N TRP A 328 -2.25 -1.84 14.02
CA TRP A 328 -1.00 -2.24 13.37
C TRP A 328 0.18 -1.73 14.21
N LEU A 329 0.96 -2.64 14.80
CA LEU A 329 1.98 -2.34 15.79
C LEU A 329 3.37 -2.78 15.32
N GLN A 330 4.34 -1.86 15.41
CA GLN A 330 5.74 -2.19 15.18
C GLN A 330 6.36 -2.72 16.48
N ASP A 331 6.80 -3.97 16.45
CA ASP A 331 7.44 -4.62 17.60
C ASP A 331 8.20 -5.88 17.18
N ASP A 332 9.06 -6.37 18.08
CA ASP A 332 9.74 -7.66 17.92
C ASP A 332 8.99 -8.75 18.71
N MET A 333 8.73 -9.89 18.05
CA MET A 333 8.09 -11.03 18.69
C MET A 333 8.86 -11.54 19.92
N ALA A 334 10.18 -11.35 19.97
CA ALA A 334 11.03 -11.78 21.07
C ALA A 334 10.91 -10.87 22.31
N THR A 335 10.34 -9.67 22.18
CA THR A 335 10.23 -8.67 23.25
C THR A 335 8.79 -8.36 23.65
N LEU A 336 7.81 -9.15 23.20
CA LEU A 336 6.40 -9.00 23.58
C LEU A 336 6.19 -9.01 25.10
N ASP A 337 7.11 -9.58 25.86
CA ASP A 337 7.07 -9.60 27.32
C ASP A 337 7.45 -8.27 27.99
N GLN A 338 8.17 -7.41 27.28
CA GLN A 338 8.77 -6.17 27.78
C GLN A 338 7.99 -4.91 27.39
N THR A 339 7.09 -4.99 26.41
CA THR A 339 6.27 -3.87 25.95
C THR A 339 5.08 -3.60 26.88
N GLN A 340 5.34 -2.83 27.93
CA GLN A 340 4.38 -2.53 29.00
C GLN A 340 3.20 -1.61 28.63
N THR A 341 3.14 -0.99 27.44
CA THR A 341 2.13 0.06 27.17
C THR A 341 1.07 -0.30 26.13
N TYR A 342 1.36 -1.10 25.10
CA TYR A 342 0.42 -1.35 23.99
C TYR A 342 -0.22 -2.74 23.98
N LEU A 343 0.49 -3.81 24.35
CA LEU A 343 -0.14 -5.12 24.50
C LEU A 343 -1.15 -5.11 25.65
N THR A 344 -0.89 -4.36 26.71
CA THR A 344 -1.76 -4.24 27.90
C THR A 344 -3.18 -3.74 27.62
N THR A 345 -3.43 -3.07 26.49
CA THR A 345 -4.79 -2.58 26.12
C THR A 345 -5.59 -3.58 25.30
N HIS A 346 -4.94 -4.56 24.66
CA HIS A 346 -5.57 -5.50 23.71
C HIS A 346 -5.37 -6.98 24.08
N SER A 347 -4.49 -7.25 25.05
CA SER A 347 -4.15 -8.57 25.55
C SER A 347 -4.86 -8.88 26.88
N PRO A 348 -4.95 -10.16 27.30
CA PRO A 348 -4.49 -11.35 26.57
C PRO A 348 -5.35 -11.68 25.35
N PHE A 349 -4.74 -12.27 24.32
CA PHE A 349 -5.38 -12.67 23.07
C PHE A 349 -6.00 -14.05 23.15
N ASP A 350 -6.97 -14.26 22.27
CA ASP A 350 -7.81 -15.44 22.15
C ASP A 350 -7.21 -16.46 21.20
N LEU A 351 -6.61 -15.91 20.16
CA LEU A 351 -6.04 -16.59 19.03
C LEU A 351 -4.78 -15.84 18.62
N ILE A 352 -3.68 -16.58 18.48
CA ILE A 352 -2.46 -16.11 17.83
C ILE A 352 -2.35 -16.86 16.50
N VAL A 353 -2.15 -16.12 15.41
CA VAL A 353 -1.74 -16.67 14.12
C VAL A 353 -0.32 -16.21 13.83
N CYS A 354 0.52 -17.10 13.30
CA CYS A 354 1.91 -16.76 12.99
C CYS A 354 2.43 -17.60 11.84
N ASN A 355 2.98 -16.92 10.82
CA ASN A 355 3.79 -17.53 9.78
C ASN A 355 5.22 -16.96 9.88
N PRO A 356 6.07 -17.51 10.75
CA PRO A 356 7.41 -16.96 10.98
C PRO A 356 8.35 -17.32 9.82
N PRO A 357 9.44 -16.56 9.63
CA PRO A 357 10.56 -17.00 8.80
C PRO A 357 11.09 -18.35 9.30
N TYR A 358 11.33 -19.30 8.39
CA TYR A 358 11.79 -20.65 8.77
C TYR A 358 12.83 -21.25 7.82
N LEU A 359 13.29 -20.49 6.83
CA LEU A 359 14.37 -20.96 5.97
C LEU A 359 15.70 -20.79 6.69
N SER A 360 16.47 -21.87 6.79
CA SER A 360 17.83 -21.79 7.33
C SER A 360 18.66 -20.79 6.54
N SER A 361 19.29 -19.82 7.23
CA SER A 361 20.24 -18.87 6.64
C SER A 361 21.41 -19.58 5.93
N VAL A 362 21.84 -20.75 6.43
CA VAL A 362 22.97 -21.54 5.90
C VAL A 362 22.56 -22.51 4.80
N ARG A 363 21.44 -23.24 4.99
CA ARG A 363 21.02 -24.33 4.07
C ARG A 363 19.95 -23.88 3.08
N GLY A 364 19.08 -22.95 3.47
CA GLY A 364 17.99 -22.41 2.66
C GLY A 364 18.49 -21.60 1.47
N ALA A 365 19.60 -20.87 1.63
CA ALA A 365 20.23 -20.08 0.56
C ALA A 365 20.74 -20.94 -0.62
N ARG A 366 20.85 -22.26 -0.48
CA ARG A 366 21.22 -23.16 -1.59
C ARG A 366 20.03 -23.76 -2.33
N LYS A 367 18.83 -23.74 -1.72
CA LYS A 367 17.61 -24.40 -2.21
C LYS A 367 16.50 -23.41 -2.62
N LEU A 368 16.53 -22.19 -2.09
CA LEU A 368 15.60 -21.13 -2.46
C LEU A 368 15.94 -20.63 -3.88
N ASP A 369 14.93 -20.36 -4.71
CA ASP A 369 15.14 -19.69 -5.99
C ASP A 369 16.00 -18.43 -5.77
N ARG A 370 17.08 -18.27 -6.55
CA ARG A 370 17.98 -17.12 -6.47
C ARG A 370 17.21 -15.79 -6.50
N MET A 371 16.10 -15.76 -7.23
CA MET A 371 15.27 -14.57 -7.36
C MET A 371 14.47 -14.26 -6.08
N ALA A 372 13.98 -15.26 -5.35
CA ALA A 372 13.33 -15.01 -4.06
C ALA A 372 14.33 -14.42 -3.05
N GLN A 373 15.56 -14.94 -3.04
CA GLN A 373 16.65 -14.47 -2.17
C GLN A 373 17.04 -13.00 -2.45
N GLN A 374 16.87 -12.55 -3.70
CA GLN A 374 17.33 -11.24 -4.15
C GLN A 374 16.29 -10.13 -3.97
N HIS A 375 15.01 -10.47 -3.87
CA HIS A 375 13.93 -9.48 -3.98
C HIS A 375 12.95 -9.44 -2.82
N GLU A 376 12.77 -10.52 -2.08
CA GLU A 376 11.97 -10.47 -0.85
C GLU A 376 12.84 -10.10 0.35
N PRO A 377 12.28 -9.50 1.41
CA PRO A 377 13.05 -9.16 2.60
C PRO A 377 13.69 -10.41 3.20
N ALA A 378 15.01 -10.40 3.38
CA ALA A 378 15.74 -11.52 3.98
C ALA A 378 15.18 -11.89 5.36
N GLN A 379 14.80 -10.88 6.16
CA GLN A 379 14.17 -11.04 7.48
C GLN A 379 12.81 -11.74 7.45
N ALA A 380 12.12 -11.77 6.30
CA ALA A 380 10.84 -12.46 6.15
C ALA A 380 10.99 -13.90 5.66
N LEU A 381 12.22 -14.29 5.26
CA LEU A 381 12.53 -15.60 4.69
C LEU A 381 13.37 -16.44 5.64
N PHE A 382 14.44 -15.84 6.17
CA PHE A 382 15.50 -16.56 6.85
C PHE A 382 15.38 -16.46 8.36
N ALA A 383 15.69 -17.58 9.01
CA ALA A 383 15.86 -17.68 10.44
C ALA A 383 17.13 -18.47 10.74
N ASP A 384 17.80 -18.14 11.84
CA ASP A 384 18.96 -18.88 12.30
C ASP A 384 18.56 -20.20 12.96
N GLN A 385 19.53 -20.91 13.53
CA GLN A 385 19.34 -22.21 14.19
C GLN A 385 18.68 -23.26 13.28
N ASP A 386 19.14 -23.35 12.03
CA ASP A 386 18.56 -24.19 10.98
C ASP A 386 17.09 -23.86 10.68
N GLY A 387 16.69 -22.59 10.82
CA GLY A 387 15.32 -22.12 10.57
C GLY A 387 14.40 -22.23 11.78
N TYR A 388 14.93 -22.53 12.98
CA TYR A 388 14.13 -22.74 14.18
C TYR A 388 14.12 -21.59 15.19
N GLU A 389 14.94 -20.56 14.98
CA GLU A 389 15.10 -19.43 15.90
C GLU A 389 13.77 -18.81 16.35
N HIS A 390 12.89 -18.45 15.42
CA HIS A 390 11.64 -17.77 15.76
C HIS A 390 10.63 -18.68 16.48
N TYR A 391 10.68 -20.00 16.26
CA TYR A 391 9.88 -20.93 17.07
C TYR A 391 10.36 -20.96 18.52
N TYR A 392 11.68 -20.94 18.75
CA TYR A 392 12.24 -20.87 20.11
C TYR A 392 11.91 -19.54 20.78
N ALA A 393 12.02 -18.42 20.06
CA ALA A 393 11.67 -17.10 20.57
C ALA A 393 10.19 -17.03 20.99
N LEU A 394 9.28 -17.51 20.13
CA LEU A 394 7.85 -17.54 20.43
C LEU A 394 7.52 -18.43 21.63
N ALA A 395 8.11 -19.63 21.69
CA ALA A 395 7.90 -20.53 22.81
C ALA A 395 8.40 -19.93 24.13
N GLU A 396 9.56 -19.27 24.11
CA GLU A 396 10.12 -18.61 25.29
C GLU A 396 9.22 -17.47 25.78
N VAL A 397 8.78 -16.59 24.89
CA VAL A 397 7.87 -15.48 25.23
C VAL A 397 6.55 -15.99 25.78
N LEU A 398 5.96 -17.01 25.17
CA LEU A 398 4.72 -17.62 25.65
C LEU A 398 4.90 -18.40 26.95
N ARG A 399 6.11 -18.83 27.29
CA ARG A 399 6.45 -19.46 28.57
C ARG A 399 6.62 -18.41 29.68
N THR A 400 7.27 -17.28 29.40
CA THR A 400 7.56 -16.23 30.40
C THR A 400 6.37 -15.30 30.65
N THR A 401 5.56 -15.03 29.62
CA THR A 401 4.44 -14.06 29.68
C THR A 401 3.10 -14.61 29.29
N HIS A 402 3.00 -15.92 29.32
CA HIS A 402 1.81 -16.74 29.09
C HIS A 402 0.49 -16.03 29.40
N ASN A 403 0.29 -15.57 30.65
CA ASN A 403 -0.95 -14.95 31.11
C ASN A 403 -1.28 -13.59 30.49
N ARG A 404 -0.25 -12.88 30.02
CA ARG A 404 -0.35 -11.54 29.46
C ARG A 404 -0.55 -11.56 27.96
N VAL A 405 -0.01 -12.56 27.26
CA VAL A 405 -0.07 -12.62 25.79
C VAL A 405 -1.23 -13.50 25.31
N LEU A 406 -1.31 -14.76 25.77
CA LEU A 406 -2.33 -15.71 25.31
C LEU A 406 -3.24 -16.06 26.49
N ARG A 407 -4.57 -15.91 26.37
CA ARG A 407 -5.48 -16.21 27.49
C ARG A 407 -5.56 -17.71 27.78
N SER A 408 -6.01 -18.08 28.99
CA SER A 408 -6.21 -19.49 29.36
C SER A 408 -7.19 -20.15 28.38
N GLY A 409 -6.83 -21.31 27.81
CA GLY A 409 -7.61 -21.95 26.74
C GLY A 409 -7.50 -21.27 25.37
N GLY A 410 -6.71 -20.19 25.25
CA GLY A 410 -6.41 -19.54 23.99
C GLY A 410 -5.58 -20.42 23.06
N ILE A 411 -5.65 -20.15 21.77
CA ILE A 411 -5.09 -21.02 20.74
C ILE A 411 -3.96 -20.32 19.98
N LEU A 412 -2.90 -21.08 19.67
CA LEU A 412 -1.86 -20.70 18.71
C LEU A 412 -2.02 -21.55 17.44
N VAL A 413 -2.11 -20.89 16.29
CA VAL A 413 -2.13 -21.48 14.96
C VAL A 413 -0.85 -21.03 14.24
N LEU A 414 0.06 -21.98 14.02
CA LEU A 414 1.45 -21.70 13.65
C LEU A 414 1.84 -22.43 12.36
N GLU A 415 2.35 -21.70 11.37
CA GLU A 415 2.93 -22.31 10.17
C GLU A 415 4.24 -23.01 10.52
N ALA A 416 4.49 -24.16 9.91
CA ALA A 416 5.78 -24.84 9.95
C ALA A 416 6.20 -25.24 8.53
N GLY A 417 7.50 -25.11 8.25
CA GLY A 417 8.10 -25.62 7.02
C GLY A 417 7.97 -27.15 6.91
N GLN A 418 8.04 -27.65 5.67
CA GLN A 418 7.94 -29.08 5.38
C GLN A 418 8.95 -29.89 6.21
N GLY A 419 8.45 -30.91 6.92
CA GLY A 419 9.28 -31.80 7.76
C GLY A 419 9.73 -31.18 9.09
N MET A 420 9.40 -29.93 9.38
CA MET A 420 9.78 -29.26 10.63
C MET A 420 8.82 -29.57 11.78
N THR A 421 7.59 -29.99 11.48
CA THR A 421 6.51 -30.20 12.46
C THR A 421 6.89 -31.05 13.67
N PRO A 422 7.65 -32.17 13.58
CA PRO A 422 7.96 -32.98 14.76
C PRO A 422 8.92 -32.27 15.73
N ARG A 423 9.77 -31.38 15.22
CA ARG A 423 10.69 -30.58 16.05
C ARG A 423 9.98 -29.36 16.60
N VAL A 424 9.14 -28.68 15.81
CA VAL A 424 8.33 -27.55 16.31
C VAL A 424 7.42 -28.00 17.47
N LYS A 425 6.78 -29.17 17.37
CA LYS A 425 6.02 -29.75 18.50
C LYS A 425 6.84 -29.83 19.79
N ARG A 426 8.07 -30.36 19.70
CA ARG A 426 9.00 -30.47 20.83
C ARG A 426 9.45 -29.12 21.40
N ILE A 427 9.50 -28.07 20.59
CA ILE A 427 9.85 -26.71 21.05
C ILE A 427 8.77 -26.16 21.99
N PHE A 428 7.50 -26.46 21.73
CA PHE A 428 6.37 -25.97 22.53
C PHE A 428 5.97 -26.92 23.67
N GLU A 429 6.59 -28.11 23.78
CA GLU A 429 6.37 -29.03 24.90
C GLU A 429 6.64 -28.34 26.25
N GLY A 430 5.74 -28.52 27.21
CA GLY A 430 5.81 -27.87 28.52
C GLY A 430 5.40 -26.38 28.52
N THR A 431 5.14 -25.78 27.35
CA THR A 431 4.64 -24.40 27.23
C THR A 431 3.17 -24.35 26.79
N LEU A 432 2.82 -25.12 25.75
CA LEU A 432 1.44 -25.26 25.26
C LEU A 432 1.10 -26.73 25.00
N SER A 433 -0.18 -27.06 25.09
CA SER A 433 -0.71 -28.38 24.74
C SER A 433 -0.92 -28.48 23.23
N TYR A 434 -0.33 -29.48 22.59
CA TYR A 434 -0.57 -29.75 21.16
C TYR A 434 -1.99 -30.29 20.93
N LEU A 435 -2.73 -29.71 19.98
CA LEU A 435 -4.07 -30.16 19.60
C LEU A 435 -4.08 -30.91 18.27
N ALA A 436 -3.50 -30.32 17.22
CA ALA A 436 -3.63 -30.87 15.87
C ALA A 436 -2.53 -30.39 14.91
N THR A 437 -2.39 -31.14 13.81
CA THR A 437 -1.62 -30.75 12.62
C THR A 437 -2.57 -30.72 11.44
N VAL A 438 -2.63 -29.59 10.74
CA VAL A 438 -3.44 -29.39 9.54
C VAL A 438 -2.55 -29.46 8.31
N ARG A 439 -3.03 -30.19 7.30
CA ARG A 439 -2.36 -30.35 6.01
C ARG A 439 -2.88 -29.31 5.02
N ASP A 440 -2.00 -28.83 4.16
CA ASP A 440 -2.38 -27.99 3.02
C ASP A 440 -3.10 -28.81 1.94
N PRO A 441 -3.67 -28.18 0.88
CA PRO A 441 -4.35 -28.89 -0.20
C PRO A 441 -3.48 -29.90 -0.96
N HIS A 442 -2.15 -29.85 -0.82
CA HIS A 442 -1.21 -30.80 -1.40
C HIS A 442 -0.88 -31.97 -0.45
N GLY A 443 -1.56 -32.05 0.72
CA GLY A 443 -1.37 -33.11 1.71
C GLY A 443 -0.15 -32.93 2.60
N MET A 444 0.54 -31.80 2.52
CA MET A 444 1.74 -31.52 3.31
C MET A 444 1.37 -30.93 4.66
N GLU A 445 2.00 -31.39 5.73
CA GLU A 445 1.81 -30.79 7.06
C GLU A 445 2.31 -29.34 7.03
N ARG A 446 1.41 -28.40 7.30
CA ARG A 446 1.67 -26.96 7.15
C ARG A 446 1.42 -26.18 8.42
N CYS A 447 0.40 -26.55 9.17
CA CYS A 447 -0.07 -25.76 10.30
C CYS A 447 -0.15 -26.62 11.57
N LEU A 448 0.37 -26.10 12.68
CA LEU A 448 0.27 -26.69 14.00
C LEU A 448 -0.68 -25.87 14.86
N ILE A 449 -1.55 -26.56 15.59
CA ILE A 449 -2.51 -25.94 16.51
C ILE A 449 -2.13 -26.35 17.93
N PHE A 450 -1.93 -25.37 18.79
CA PHE A 450 -1.65 -25.53 20.21
C PHE A 450 -2.67 -24.77 21.03
N GLN A 451 -2.95 -25.27 22.23
CA GLN A 451 -3.79 -24.60 23.21
C GLN A 451 -2.99 -24.34 24.48
N ARG A 452 -3.25 -23.18 25.06
CA ARG A 452 -2.76 -22.82 26.38
C ARG A 452 -3.50 -23.58 27.48
#